data_AF-A0A5D3JGN3-F1
#
_entry.id   AF-A0A5D3JGN3-F1
#
_cell.length_a   1.000
_cell.length_b   1.000
_cell.length_c   1.000
_cell.angle_alpha   90.00
_cell.angle_beta   90.00
_cell.angle_gamma   90.00
#
_symmetry.space_group_name_H-M   'P 1'
#
loop_
_entity.id
_entity.type
_entity.pdbx_description
1 polymer ?
#
loop_
_entity_poly.entity_id
_entity_poly.type
_entity_poly.pdbx_seq_one_letter_code
_entity_poly.pdbx_strand_id
1 'polypeptide(L)'
;MVNDSKAEALEAKGLYRRAATRWMEVMNHCAEDEARDWVRRRMDECLQKVRRPPARAEDFGGLHKAAKETRHRMGIAQPNGQAFRLKTSR
;
A
#
# COMPACT_ATOMS: atom_id res chain seq x y z
N MET A 1 15.72 -28.87 8.93
CA MET A 1 14.56 -28.15 8.36
C MET A 1 13.48 -28.15 9.42
N VAL A 2 12.82 -27.01 9.69
CA VAL A 2 11.81 -26.89 10.74
C VAL A 2 10.42 -27.00 10.10
N ASN A 3 9.55 -27.85 10.65
CA ASN A 3 8.23 -28.08 10.09
C ASN A 3 7.16 -27.61 11.07
N ASP A 4 6.23 -26.77 10.63
CA ASP A 4 5.05 -26.36 11.41
C ASP A 4 3.83 -26.36 10.50
N SER A 5 2.94 -27.33 10.71
CA SER A 5 1.77 -27.56 9.85
C SER A 5 0.83 -26.36 9.77
N LYS A 6 0.75 -25.57 10.85
CA LYS A 6 -0.09 -24.38 10.89
C LYS A 6 0.52 -23.24 10.09
N ALA A 7 1.83 -23.00 10.21
CA ALA A 7 2.55 -22.01 9.43
C ALA A 7 2.46 -22.32 7.93
N GLU A 8 2.74 -23.57 7.55
CA GLU A 8 2.68 -24.05 6.16
C GLU A 8 1.26 -23.93 5.58
N ALA A 9 0.22 -24.30 6.34
CA ALA A 9 -1.16 -24.14 5.90
C ALA A 9 -1.57 -22.66 5.73
N LEU A 10 -1.03 -21.75 6.54
CA LEU A 10 -1.25 -20.31 6.39
C LEU A 10 -0.54 -19.76 5.14
N GLU A 11 0.69 -20.22 4.85
CA GLU A 11 1.41 -19.89 3.62
C GLU A 11 0.66 -20.37 2.38
N ALA A 12 0.18 -21.62 2.38
CA ALA A 12 -0.59 -22.20 1.29
C ALA A 12 -1.89 -21.43 1.01
N LYS A 13 -2.51 -20.86 2.05
CA LYS A 13 -3.70 -19.99 1.95
C LYS A 13 -3.36 -18.53 1.60
N GLY A 14 -2.09 -18.18 1.43
CA GLY A 14 -1.63 -16.81 1.16
C GLY A 14 -1.77 -15.85 2.35
N LEU A 15 -2.00 -16.35 3.57
CA LEU A 15 -2.16 -15.56 4.79
C LEU A 15 -0.79 -15.20 5.40
N TYR A 16 0.08 -14.59 4.59
CA TYR A 16 1.51 -14.42 4.89
C TYR A 16 1.82 -13.63 6.17
N ARG A 17 1.00 -12.64 6.55
CA ARG A 17 1.16 -11.95 7.84
C ARG A 17 1.00 -12.90 9.03
N ARG A 18 -0.04 -13.74 8.97
CA ARG A 18 -0.34 -14.72 10.03
C ARG A 18 0.68 -15.84 10.04
N ALA A 19 1.13 -16.27 8.86
CA ALA A 19 2.22 -17.24 8.72
C ALA A 19 3.51 -16.72 9.38
N ALA A 20 3.90 -15.46 9.11
CA ALA A 20 5.07 -14.84 9.74
C ALA A 20 4.98 -14.81 11.27
N THR A 21 3.82 -14.44 11.84
CA THR A 21 3.61 -14.51 13.30
C THR A 21 3.77 -15.92 13.84
N ARG A 22 3.24 -16.93 13.14
CA ARG A 22 3.40 -18.33 13.56
C ARG A 22 4.86 -18.79 13.47
N TRP A 23 5.59 -18.41 12.43
CA TRP A 23 7.03 -18.68 12.33
C TRP A 23 7.81 -18.02 13.46
N MET A 24 7.45 -16.81 13.89
CA MET A 24 8.07 -16.18 15.06
C MET A 24 7.84 -16.99 16.35
N GLU A 25 6.64 -17.54 16.56
CA GLU A 25 6.37 -18.45 17.68
C GLU A 25 7.22 -19.73 17.60
N VAL A 26 7.34 -20.32 16.41
CA VAL A 26 8.19 -21.51 16.18
C VAL A 26 9.66 -21.21 16.45
N MET A 27 10.14 -20.02 16.06
CA MET A 27 11.52 -19.57 16.30
C MET A 27 11.84 -19.53 17.79
N ASN A 28 10.90 -19.11 18.64
CA ASN A 28 11.10 -19.05 20.10
C ASN A 28 11.32 -20.43 20.74
N HIS A 29 10.93 -21.51 20.05
CA HIS A 29 11.12 -22.89 20.50
C HIS A 29 12.32 -23.59 19.85
N CYS A 30 13.05 -22.91 18.97
CA CYS A 30 14.24 -23.47 18.32
C CYS A 30 15.47 -23.35 19.24
N ALA A 31 16.06 -24.47 19.62
CA ALA A 31 17.30 -24.50 20.40
C ALA A 31 18.53 -24.17 19.52
N GLU A 32 18.61 -24.81 18.35
CA GLU A 32 19.75 -24.69 17.43
C GLU A 32 19.75 -23.37 16.64
N ASP A 33 20.93 -22.80 16.42
CA ASP A 33 21.09 -21.57 15.64
C ASP A 33 20.69 -21.80 14.17
N GLU A 34 21.02 -22.95 13.58
CA GLU A 34 20.65 -23.27 12.19
C GLU A 34 19.12 -23.36 12.00
N ALA A 35 18.42 -23.85 13.02
CA ALA A 35 16.96 -23.90 13.04
C ALA A 35 16.38 -22.48 13.12
N ARG A 36 16.93 -21.64 13.99
CA ARG A 36 16.53 -20.22 14.11
C ARG A 36 16.77 -19.45 12.81
N ASP A 37 17.91 -19.63 12.16
CA ASP A 37 18.23 -19.00 10.88
C ASP A 37 17.34 -19.48 9.73
N TRP A 38 16.98 -20.76 9.73
CA TRP A 38 16.02 -21.28 8.76
C TRP A 38 14.63 -20.65 8.95
N VAL A 39 14.12 -20.60 10.18
CA VAL A 39 12.81 -20.00 10.48
C VAL A 39 12.81 -18.50 10.20
N ARG A 40 13.90 -17.79 10.53
CA ARG A 40 14.08 -16.37 10.22
C ARG A 40 13.94 -16.09 8.73
N ARG A 41 14.66 -16.85 7.89
CA ARG A 41 14.55 -16.70 6.43
C ARG A 41 13.12 -16.93 5.93
N ARG A 42 12.43 -17.93 6.49
CA ARG A 42 11.04 -18.22 6.11
C ARG A 42 10.06 -17.13 6.53
N MET A 43 10.25 -16.57 7.72
CA MET A 43 9.50 -15.40 8.19
C MET A 43 9.73 -14.19 7.28
N ASP A 44 10.97 -13.91 6.89
CA ASP A 44 11.32 -12.81 5.99
C ASP A 44 10.67 -13.00 4.60
N GLU A 45 10.66 -14.20 4.05
CA GLU A 45 9.94 -14.52 2.80
C GLU A 45 8.45 -14.20 2.91
N CYS A 46 7.80 -14.57 4.02
CA CYS A 46 6.41 -14.22 4.27
C CYS A 46 6.22 -12.69 4.31
N LEU A 47 7.09 -11.95 5.00
CA LEU A 47 7.00 -10.49 5.09
C LEU A 47 7.22 -9.80 3.75
N GLN A 48 8.11 -10.31 2.89
CA GLN A 48 8.26 -9.78 1.53
C GLN A 48 6.99 -9.98 0.71
N LYS A 49 6.32 -11.14 0.82
CA LYS A 49 5.05 -11.40 0.12
C LYS A 49 3.89 -10.51 0.63
N VAL A 50 3.98 -10.01 1.85
CA VAL A 50 3.02 -9.04 2.42
C VAL A 50 3.27 -7.62 1.91
N ARG A 51 4.50 -7.31 1.48
CA ARG A 51 4.91 -5.95 1.14
C ARG A 51 4.07 -5.43 -0.02
N ARG A 52 3.31 -4.37 0.24
CA ARG A 52 2.54 -3.70 -0.80
C ARG A 52 3.52 -3.04 -1.77
N PRO A 53 3.22 -3.03 -3.09
CA PRO A 53 3.89 -2.12 -4.00
C PRO A 53 3.82 -0.70 -3.45
N PRO A 54 4.87 0.13 -3.64
CA PRO A 54 4.79 1.53 -3.29
C PRO A 54 3.56 2.14 -3.96
N ALA A 55 2.77 2.89 -3.19
CA ALA A 55 1.64 3.63 -3.74
C ALA A 55 2.19 4.54 -4.84
N ARG A 56 1.71 4.36 -6.07
CA ARG A 56 2.03 5.28 -7.15
C ARG A 56 1.32 6.59 -6.81
N ALA A 57 2.04 7.71 -6.83
CA ALA A 57 1.40 9.01 -6.83
C ALA A 57 0.50 9.08 -8.07
N GLU A 58 -0.79 9.32 -7.88
CA GLU A 58 -1.70 9.51 -8.99
C GLU A 58 -1.33 10.83 -9.70
N ASP A 59 -1.03 10.77 -11.00
CA ASP A 59 -0.76 11.95 -11.81
C ASP A 59 -2.05 12.51 -12.38
N PHE A 60 -2.50 13.62 -11.80
CA PHE A 60 -3.67 14.36 -12.26
C PHE A 60 -3.31 15.56 -13.16
N GLY A 61 -2.07 15.67 -13.63
CA GLY A 61 -1.61 16.80 -14.45
C GLY A 61 -2.43 16.96 -15.72
N GLY A 62 -2.77 15.86 -16.40
CA GLY A 62 -3.64 15.87 -17.59
C GLY A 62 -5.06 16.37 -17.29
N LEU A 63 -5.66 15.87 -16.20
CA LEU A 63 -6.98 16.33 -15.75
C LEU A 63 -6.97 17.81 -15.39
N HIS A 64 -5.94 18.25 -14.66
CA HIS A 64 -5.78 19.65 -14.28
C HIS A 64 -5.68 20.57 -15.51
N LYS A 65 -4.90 20.16 -16.52
CA LYS A 65 -4.76 20.89 -17.79
C LYS A 65 -6.10 20.99 -18.53
N ALA A 66 -6.82 19.87 -18.68
CA ALA A 66 -8.10 19.84 -19.37
C ALA A 66 -9.17 20.70 -18.66
N ALA A 67 -9.25 20.61 -17.33
CA ALA A 67 -10.14 21.45 -16.53
C ALA A 67 -9.81 22.94 -16.67
N LYS A 68 -8.51 23.28 -16.66
CA LYS A 68 -8.04 24.65 -16.86
C LYS A 68 -8.44 25.18 -18.24
N GLU A 69 -8.16 24.45 -19.30
CA GLU A 69 -8.54 24.82 -20.68
C GLU A 69 -10.05 25.01 -20.84
N THR A 70 -10.84 24.11 -20.24
CA THR A 70 -12.31 24.19 -20.26
C THR A 70 -12.80 25.46 -19.57
N ARG A 71 -12.27 25.80 -18.40
CA ARG A 71 -12.61 27.05 -17.69
C ARG A 71 -12.28 28.29 -18.52
N HIS A 72 -11.18 28.28 -19.27
CA HIS A 72 -10.84 29.37 -20.18
C HIS A 72 -11.81 29.46 -21.37
N ARG A 73 -12.13 28.34 -22.02
CA ARG A 73 -13.10 28.30 -23.13
C ARG A 73 -14.49 28.78 -22.73
N MET A 74 -14.92 28.48 -21.50
CA MET A 74 -16.21 28.91 -20.96
C MET A 74 -16.21 30.37 -20.47
N GLY A 75 -15.07 31.08 -20.48
CA GLY A 75 -14.99 32.46 -19.99
C GLY A 75 -15.11 32.61 -18.46
N ILE A 76 -15.03 31.51 -17.72
CA ILE A 76 -15.20 31.46 -16.24
C ILE A 76 -13.86 31.35 -15.49
N ALA A 77 -12.73 31.46 -16.19
CA ALA A 77 -11.39 31.44 -15.62
C ALA A 77 -11.00 32.77 -14.92
N GLN A 78 -11.95 33.50 -14.36
CA GLN A 78 -11.68 34.77 -13.69
C GLN A 78 -10.98 34.54 -12.34
N PRO A 79 -10.01 35.39 -11.96
CA PRO A 79 -9.35 35.33 -10.66
C PRO A 79 -10.37 35.38 -9.52
N ASN A 80 -10.06 34.75 -8.38
CA ASN A 80 -10.83 34.83 -7.14
C ASN A 80 -12.33 34.50 -7.29
N GLY A 81 -12.70 33.71 -8.30
CA GLY A 81 -14.09 33.29 -8.55
C GLY A 81 -15.02 34.42 -8.99
N GLN A 82 -14.49 35.53 -9.50
CA GLN A 82 -15.28 36.71 -9.92
C GLN A 82 -16.40 36.36 -10.91
N ALA A 83 -16.20 35.34 -11.75
CA ALA A 83 -17.20 34.85 -12.70
C ALA A 83 -18.52 34.39 -12.04
N PHE A 84 -18.49 34.09 -10.73
CA PHE A 84 -19.63 33.56 -9.98
C PHE A 84 -20.16 34.53 -8.90
N ARG A 85 -19.59 35.74 -8.79
CA ARG A 85 -20.02 36.70 -7.75
C ARG A 85 -21.24 37.51 -8.22
N LEU A 86 -22.20 37.71 -7.34
CA LEU A 86 -23.35 38.59 -7.57
C LEU A 86 -22.85 40.04 -7.65
N LYS A 87 -23.28 40.76 -8.69
CA LYS A 87 -23.04 42.20 -8.79
C LYS A 87 -24.03 42.90 -7.87
N THR A 88 -23.54 43.61 -6.86
CA THR A 88 -24.38 44.52 -6.06
C THR A 88 -24.87 45.63 -6.98
N SER A 89 -26.19 45.66 -7.27
CA SER A 89 -26.82 46.81 -7.92
C SER A 89 -26.72 48.01 -6.99
N ARG A 90 -26.30 49.16 -7.52
CA ARG A 90 -26.40 50.44 -6.82
C ARG A 90 -27.85 50.88 -6.70
#